data_AF-A0A3M1MX24-F1
#
_entry.id   AF-A0A3M1MX24-F1
#
_cell.length_a   1.000
_cell.length_b   1.000
_cell.length_c   1.000
_cell.angle_alpha   90.00
_cell.angle_beta   90.00
_cell.angle_gamma   90.00
#
_symmetry.space_group_name_H-M   'P 1'
#
loop_
_entity.id
_entity.type
_entity.pdbx_description
1 polymer ?
#
loop_
_entity_poly.entity_id
_entity_poly.type
_entity_poly.pdbx_seq_one_letter_code
_entity_poly.pdbx_strand_id
1 'polypeptide(L)'
;MAWVLLGLALVWGQTATAWNWHAVARSPDAAPTSSYTPKWGWVRVVGDTVYIMGTYTGNSQQLGLPTTGSPISSGLPDGTAYVHTYLAAYNRQNGRLAWWMWFSRSSANCWGTDIEVDPQGRIFLLLISHHTVNWEYRDTLNNNASGSFMVSGVGGDRFSYVVKVEPQAGATPTVNATYVGIQGGGVGSYVDLKHLLQVGGYLYATGSFVRGGGSSLSLGGIAISIPLPLFSPIEAALIVRLNATTLSDHQVGQLYVQDGLLSFRPVRGHDVAYDGVNNQLRWLVETTALPGDLRYQQGGGSTSLGAAQQGLWAVSLNSSLGSPSAVRLAATSGLGESPFVQVRGDTLIWAIADNRAYTIQGNGGFPTTSGFDRLLLVEQALSSLAVVRSFESPRFGNGIRLYDLLGEREGRLLYLAG
;
A
#
# COMPACT_ATOMS: atom_id res chain seq x y z
N MET A 1 20.64 -54.70 -5.33
CA MET A 1 21.34 -53.39 -5.21
C MET A 1 20.29 -52.32 -5.37
N ALA A 2 20.21 -51.43 -4.39
CA ALA A 2 19.15 -50.46 -4.21
C ALA A 2 19.67 -49.03 -4.46
N TRP A 3 18.74 -48.12 -4.82
CA TRP A 3 18.87 -46.65 -4.89
C TRP A 3 19.76 -46.11 -6.05
N VAL A 4 19.44 -45.04 -6.77
CA VAL A 4 18.78 -43.77 -6.41
C VAL A 4 18.07 -43.19 -7.66
N LEU A 5 16.75 -43.01 -7.60
CA LEU A 5 16.03 -42.05 -8.45
C LEU A 5 16.13 -40.69 -7.76
N LEU A 6 17.06 -39.84 -8.23
CA LEU A 6 17.12 -38.44 -7.83
C LEU A 6 15.98 -37.70 -8.54
N GLY A 7 14.85 -37.61 -7.85
CA GLY A 7 13.80 -36.64 -8.16
C GLY A 7 14.35 -35.24 -7.95
N LEU A 8 14.80 -34.62 -9.04
CA LEU A 8 14.86 -33.17 -9.16
C LEU A 8 13.41 -32.65 -9.17
N ALA A 9 12.84 -32.51 -7.97
CA ALA A 9 11.70 -31.65 -7.76
C ALA A 9 12.17 -30.22 -8.07
N LEU A 10 11.95 -29.81 -9.33
CA LEU A 10 11.91 -28.42 -9.72
C LEU A 10 10.81 -27.76 -8.87
N VAL A 11 11.20 -27.17 -7.74
CA VAL A 11 10.36 -26.25 -6.99
C VAL A 11 10.18 -25.01 -7.86
N TRP A 12 9.21 -25.05 -8.77
CA TRP A 12 8.71 -23.85 -9.41
C TRP A 12 8.03 -23.04 -8.31
N GLY A 13 8.77 -22.10 -7.73
CA GLY A 13 8.20 -21.11 -6.82
C GLY A 13 7.12 -20.34 -7.58
N GLN A 14 5.86 -20.63 -7.28
CA GLN A 14 4.73 -19.89 -7.83
C GLN A 14 4.80 -18.46 -7.30
N THR A 15 4.92 -17.49 -8.20
CA THR A 15 4.99 -16.07 -7.84
C THR A 15 3.62 -15.42 -7.95
N ALA A 16 3.22 -14.70 -6.91
CA ALA A 16 2.08 -13.80 -6.95
C ALA A 16 2.29 -12.69 -8.01
N THR A 17 1.28 -12.38 -8.82
CA THR A 17 1.26 -11.26 -9.78
C THR A 17 0.16 -10.29 -9.41
N ALA A 18 0.47 -9.05 -9.07
CA ALA A 18 -0.53 -8.02 -8.81
C ALA A 18 -1.21 -7.52 -10.09
N TRP A 19 -2.52 -7.26 -10.06
CA TRP A 19 -3.17 -6.30 -10.97
C TRP A 19 -3.79 -5.14 -10.18
N ASN A 20 -4.02 -3.98 -10.78
CA ASN A 20 -4.93 -2.98 -10.24
C ASN A 20 -6.14 -2.94 -11.18
N TRP A 21 -7.33 -2.75 -10.63
CA TRP A 21 -8.55 -2.76 -11.45
C TRP A 21 -9.54 -1.74 -10.94
N HIS A 22 -10.20 -1.09 -11.89
CA HIS A 22 -11.31 -0.19 -11.62
C HIS A 22 -12.62 -0.97 -11.81
N ALA A 23 -13.36 -1.16 -10.72
CA ALA A 23 -14.75 -1.57 -10.83
C ALA A 23 -15.57 -0.38 -11.35
N VAL A 24 -15.86 -0.33 -12.64
CA VAL A 24 -16.86 0.59 -13.20
C VAL A 24 -18.23 0.09 -12.75
N ALA A 25 -18.79 0.69 -11.70
CA ALA A 25 -20.21 0.57 -11.44
C ALA A 25 -20.96 1.19 -12.63
N ARG A 26 -21.55 0.36 -13.50
CA ARG A 26 -22.54 0.83 -14.48
C ARG A 26 -23.81 1.21 -13.73
N SER A 27 -23.85 2.42 -13.19
CA SER A 27 -25.09 3.11 -12.85
C SER A 27 -25.09 4.45 -13.59
N PRO A 28 -26.10 4.74 -14.43
CA PRO A 28 -26.25 6.03 -15.10
C PRO A 28 -26.35 7.23 -14.15
N ASP A 29 -26.61 6.97 -12.85
CA ASP A 29 -26.84 7.99 -11.83
C ASP A 29 -25.61 8.28 -10.94
N ALA A 30 -24.45 7.70 -11.25
CA ALA A 30 -23.19 7.96 -10.55
C ALA A 30 -22.25 8.84 -11.41
N ALA A 31 -22.75 9.96 -11.92
CA ALA A 31 -21.89 11.02 -12.40
C ALA A 31 -21.15 11.62 -11.18
N PRO A 32 -19.81 11.65 -11.15
CA PRO A 32 -19.07 12.15 -10.01
C PRO A 32 -19.36 13.64 -9.82
N THR A 33 -19.91 13.98 -8.66
CA THR A 33 -19.79 15.34 -8.14
C THR A 33 -18.31 15.61 -7.84
N SER A 34 -17.88 16.86 -8.01
CA SER A 34 -16.49 17.32 -7.94
C SER A 34 -15.78 17.16 -6.59
N SER A 35 -16.41 16.50 -5.61
CA SER A 35 -15.94 16.42 -4.22
C SER A 35 -15.58 15.01 -3.73
N TYR A 36 -15.64 13.96 -4.57
CA TYR A 36 -15.32 12.59 -4.15
C TYR A 36 -14.36 11.87 -5.12
N THR A 37 -13.24 11.41 -4.55
CA THR A 37 -12.09 10.75 -5.20
C THR A 37 -12.48 9.37 -5.78
N PRO A 38 -11.93 8.95 -6.93
CA PRO A 38 -12.16 7.61 -7.51
C PRO A 38 -11.92 6.48 -6.50
N LYS A 39 -12.70 5.40 -6.61
CA LYS A 39 -12.62 4.21 -5.75
C LYS A 39 -11.56 3.26 -6.31
N TRP A 40 -10.57 2.94 -5.49
CA TRP A 40 -9.40 2.13 -5.84
C TRP A 40 -9.66 0.66 -5.53
N GLY A 41 -9.11 -0.23 -6.37
CA GLY A 41 -9.21 -1.67 -6.21
C GLY A 41 -7.93 -2.36 -6.67
N TRP A 42 -7.53 -3.36 -5.90
CA TRP A 42 -6.33 -4.15 -6.12
C TRP A 42 -6.68 -5.56 -6.54
N VAL A 43 -5.78 -6.19 -7.27
CA VAL A 43 -5.82 -7.57 -7.67
C VAL A 43 -4.46 -8.18 -7.32
N ARG A 44 -4.46 -9.44 -6.92
CA ARG A 44 -3.26 -10.26 -6.78
C ARG A 44 -3.58 -11.64 -7.37
N VAL A 45 -2.66 -12.24 -8.09
CA VAL A 45 -2.85 -13.53 -8.77
C VAL A 45 -1.81 -14.48 -8.24
N VAL A 46 -2.20 -15.49 -7.47
CA VAL A 46 -1.28 -16.48 -6.90
C VAL A 46 -1.71 -17.87 -7.36
N GLY A 47 -0.85 -18.54 -8.11
CA GLY A 47 -1.18 -19.82 -8.72
C GLY A 47 -2.44 -19.73 -9.60
N ASP A 48 -3.43 -20.56 -9.29
CA ASP A 48 -4.73 -20.61 -9.97
C ASP A 48 -5.79 -19.70 -9.32
N THR A 49 -5.41 -18.76 -8.44
CA THR A 49 -6.34 -17.87 -7.74
C THR A 49 -6.08 -16.41 -8.07
N VAL A 50 -7.14 -15.67 -8.38
CA VAL A 50 -7.16 -14.21 -8.56
C VAL A 50 -7.88 -13.60 -7.35
N TYR A 51 -7.13 -12.92 -6.49
CA TYR A 51 -7.62 -12.13 -5.38
C TYR A 51 -7.94 -10.74 -5.85
N ILE A 52 -9.03 -10.18 -5.37
CA ILE A 52 -9.56 -8.89 -5.76
C ILE A 52 -9.98 -8.16 -4.49
N MET A 53 -9.35 -7.03 -4.20
CA MET A 53 -9.77 -6.08 -3.17
C MET A 53 -10.39 -4.84 -3.82
N GLY A 54 -11.42 -4.27 -3.21
CA GLY A 54 -11.99 -3.00 -3.68
C GLY A 54 -12.70 -2.25 -2.57
N THR A 55 -12.89 -0.95 -2.78
CA THR A 55 -13.62 -0.07 -1.86
C THR A 55 -14.87 0.50 -2.52
N TYR A 56 -15.97 0.59 -1.78
CA TYR A 56 -17.19 1.22 -2.28
C TYR A 56 -17.98 1.92 -1.19
N THR A 57 -18.50 3.09 -1.52
CA THR A 57 -19.57 3.79 -0.80
C THR A 57 -20.90 3.22 -1.24
N GLY A 58 -21.70 2.72 -0.30
CA GLY A 58 -22.99 2.09 -0.60
C GLY A 58 -24.18 3.01 -0.34
N ASN A 59 -25.06 3.14 -1.33
CA ASN A 59 -26.50 3.28 -1.16
C ASN A 59 -27.12 2.14 -1.96
N SER A 60 -27.45 1.03 -1.27
CA SER A 60 -28.22 -0.16 -1.73
C SER A 60 -27.90 -0.85 -3.07
N GLN A 61 -26.90 -0.41 -3.86
CA GLN A 61 -26.61 -1.03 -5.15
C GLN A 61 -25.69 -2.25 -4.99
N GLN A 62 -26.15 -3.38 -5.54
CA GLN A 62 -25.39 -4.62 -5.66
C GLN A 62 -24.12 -4.38 -6.46
N LEU A 63 -22.95 -4.67 -5.87
CA LEU A 63 -21.70 -4.76 -6.62
C LEU A 63 -21.87 -5.84 -7.70
N GLY A 64 -21.65 -5.46 -8.95
CA GLY A 64 -21.52 -6.39 -10.07
C GLY A 64 -20.23 -7.19 -9.93
N LEU A 65 -20.17 -8.11 -8.97
CA LEU A 65 -19.10 -9.09 -8.88
C LEU A 65 -19.19 -9.99 -10.13
N PRO A 66 -18.07 -10.36 -10.78
CA PRO A 66 -18.06 -11.33 -11.86
C PRO A 66 -18.71 -12.66 -11.40
N THR A 67 -19.91 -12.97 -11.90
CA THR A 67 -20.66 -14.19 -11.54
C THR A 67 -20.83 -15.07 -12.78
N THR A 68 -19.77 -15.75 -13.22
CA THR A 68 -19.87 -16.76 -14.30
C THR A 68 -20.40 -18.12 -13.81
N GLY A 69 -21.24 -18.14 -12.76
CA GLY A 69 -21.83 -19.33 -12.16
C GLY A 69 -22.92 -18.99 -11.12
N SER A 70 -23.50 -20.01 -10.48
CA SER A 70 -24.54 -19.84 -9.47
C SER A 70 -24.19 -18.73 -8.47
N PRO A 71 -25.03 -17.70 -8.33
CA PRO A 71 -24.70 -16.52 -7.54
C PRO A 71 -24.59 -16.90 -6.06
N ILE A 72 -23.45 -16.58 -5.43
CA ILE A 72 -23.42 -16.45 -3.97
C ILE A 72 -24.23 -15.18 -3.67
N SER A 73 -25.26 -15.28 -2.82
CA SER A 73 -26.08 -14.12 -2.47
C SER A 73 -25.18 -13.05 -1.85
N SER A 74 -25.10 -11.90 -2.51
CA SER A 74 -24.16 -10.83 -2.17
C SER A 74 -24.44 -10.22 -0.80
N GLY A 75 -25.64 -10.44 -0.24
CA GLY A 75 -26.03 -10.14 1.14
C GLY A 75 -25.39 -8.86 1.66
N LEU A 76 -25.39 -7.81 0.83
CA LEU A 76 -24.68 -6.59 1.16
C LEU A 76 -25.25 -6.05 2.46
N PRO A 77 -24.42 -5.53 3.37
CA PRO A 77 -24.92 -4.85 4.55
C PRO A 77 -25.89 -3.74 4.10
N ASP A 78 -27.16 -3.87 4.45
CA ASP A 78 -28.17 -2.87 4.11
C ASP A 78 -27.86 -1.55 4.83
N GLY A 79 -27.95 -0.44 4.10
CA GLY A 79 -28.54 0.78 4.67
C GLY A 79 -27.66 1.94 5.15
N THR A 80 -26.38 2.09 4.78
CA THR A 80 -25.65 3.34 5.15
C THR A 80 -24.65 3.83 4.10
N ALA A 81 -24.54 5.16 3.96
CA ALA A 81 -23.69 5.89 3.01
C ALA A 81 -22.17 5.81 3.28
N TYR A 82 -21.71 4.79 4.01
CA TYR A 82 -20.31 4.65 4.39
C TYR A 82 -19.51 3.82 3.38
N VAL A 83 -18.19 3.98 3.42
CA VAL A 83 -17.26 3.19 2.60
C VAL A 83 -17.00 1.84 3.25
N HIS A 84 -17.16 0.79 2.46
CA HIS A 84 -16.86 -0.60 2.79
C HIS A 84 -15.74 -1.10 1.89
N THR A 85 -14.98 -2.08 2.40
CA THR A 85 -13.96 -2.79 1.63
C THR A 85 -14.38 -4.23 1.42
N TYR A 86 -14.08 -4.81 0.27
CA TYR A 86 -14.21 -6.24 0.04
C TYR A 86 -12.92 -6.87 -0.40
N LEU A 87 -12.86 -8.17 -0.15
CA LEU A 87 -11.86 -9.09 -0.68
C LEU A 87 -12.59 -10.28 -1.29
N ALA A 88 -12.24 -10.66 -2.51
CA ALA A 88 -12.82 -11.80 -3.20
C ALA A 88 -11.71 -12.64 -3.83
N ALA A 89 -11.86 -13.95 -3.83
CA ALA A 89 -10.95 -14.87 -4.52
C ALA A 89 -11.69 -15.60 -5.63
N TYR A 90 -11.12 -15.57 -6.83
CA TYR A 90 -11.66 -16.21 -8.02
C TYR A 90 -10.71 -17.30 -8.50
N ASN A 91 -11.26 -18.41 -8.99
CA ASN A 91 -10.48 -19.39 -9.71
C ASN A 91 -10.11 -18.82 -11.09
N ARG A 92 -8.81 -18.75 -11.38
CA ARG A 92 -8.25 -18.19 -12.61
C ARG A 92 -8.66 -18.95 -13.87
N GLN A 93 -8.84 -20.27 -13.75
CA GLN A 93 -9.09 -21.14 -14.90
C GLN A 93 -10.53 -21.02 -15.42
N ASN A 94 -11.51 -20.84 -14.52
CA ASN A 94 -12.92 -20.81 -14.87
C ASN A 94 -13.64 -19.49 -14.50
N GLY A 95 -12.93 -18.55 -13.88
CA GLY A 95 -13.44 -17.23 -13.49
C GLY A 95 -14.45 -17.26 -12.34
N ARG A 96 -14.67 -18.42 -11.68
CA ARG A 96 -15.69 -18.55 -10.64
C ARG A 96 -15.20 -18.01 -9.30
N LEU A 97 -16.09 -17.31 -8.60
CA LEU A 97 -15.86 -16.89 -7.21
C LEU A 97 -15.72 -18.12 -6.31
N ALA A 98 -14.61 -18.22 -5.59
CA ALA A 98 -14.35 -19.28 -4.62
C ALA A 98 -14.88 -18.91 -3.23
N TRP A 99 -14.61 -17.67 -2.81
CA TRP A 99 -15.09 -17.10 -1.57
C TRP A 99 -14.94 -15.59 -1.60
N TRP A 100 -15.63 -14.90 -0.70
CA TRP A 100 -15.52 -13.46 -0.55
C TRP A 100 -15.67 -13.02 0.91
N MET A 101 -15.16 -11.82 1.20
CA MET A 101 -15.23 -11.17 2.51
C MET A 101 -15.60 -9.69 2.39
N TRP A 102 -16.37 -9.19 3.36
CA TRP A 102 -16.55 -7.75 3.59
C TRP A 102 -15.74 -7.31 4.80
N PHE A 103 -15.29 -6.06 4.77
CA PHE A 103 -14.78 -5.32 5.91
C PHE A 103 -15.59 -4.03 6.03
N SER A 104 -16.25 -3.85 7.16
CA SER A 104 -17.24 -2.80 7.34
C SER A 104 -17.22 -2.22 8.74
N ARG A 105 -17.85 -1.06 8.88
CA ARG A 105 -18.24 -0.48 10.17
C ARG A 105 -19.65 0.07 10.03
N SER A 106 -20.40 0.07 11.14
CA SER A 106 -21.79 0.55 11.18
C SER A 106 -21.96 2.06 11.02
N SER A 107 -20.91 2.87 11.25
CA SER A 107 -21.03 4.34 11.31
C SER A 107 -19.82 5.12 10.78
N ALA A 108 -18.90 4.47 10.05
CA ALA A 108 -17.82 5.19 9.38
C ALA A 108 -17.20 4.36 8.25
N ASN A 109 -16.22 4.97 7.59
CA ASN A 109 -15.53 4.40 6.46
C ASN A 109 -14.48 3.35 6.88
N CYS A 110 -14.36 2.32 6.06
CA CYS A 110 -13.28 1.34 6.04
C CYS A 110 -12.74 1.26 4.61
N TRP A 111 -11.50 1.69 4.42
CA TRP A 111 -10.85 1.77 3.11
C TRP A 111 -9.72 0.75 3.00
N GLY A 112 -9.79 -0.15 2.03
CA GLY A 112 -8.66 -1.00 1.64
C GLY A 112 -7.66 -0.19 0.82
N THR A 113 -6.40 -0.19 1.26
CA THR A 113 -5.33 0.58 0.64
C THR A 113 -4.28 -0.26 -0.06
N ASP A 114 -4.06 -1.51 0.34
CA ASP A 114 -3.24 -2.47 -0.40
C ASP A 114 -3.54 -3.92 0.03
N ILE A 115 -3.09 -4.89 -0.77
CA ILE A 115 -3.17 -6.32 -0.52
C ILE A 115 -1.86 -7.00 -0.92
N GLU A 116 -1.36 -7.90 -0.10
CA GLU A 116 -0.30 -8.83 -0.47
C GLU A 116 -0.73 -10.27 -0.25
N VAL A 117 -0.29 -11.18 -1.11
CA VAL A 117 -0.64 -12.59 -1.01
C VAL A 117 0.60 -13.44 -1.16
N ASP A 118 0.84 -14.28 -0.16
CA ASP A 118 2.02 -15.13 -0.15
C ASP A 118 1.81 -16.41 -0.98
N PRO A 119 2.90 -17.14 -1.32
CA PRO A 119 2.79 -18.38 -2.08
C PRO A 119 1.99 -19.49 -1.39
N GLN A 120 1.75 -19.39 -0.09
CA GLN A 120 0.92 -20.32 0.67
C GLN A 120 -0.58 -19.93 0.65
N GLY A 121 -0.94 -18.82 0.00
CA GLY A 121 -2.30 -18.31 -0.09
C GLY A 121 -2.76 -17.56 1.16
N ARG A 122 -1.83 -17.18 2.06
CA ARG A 122 -2.11 -16.26 3.17
C ARG A 122 -2.17 -14.85 2.62
N ILE A 123 -3.18 -14.11 3.05
CA ILE A 123 -3.51 -12.80 2.49
C ILE A 123 -3.28 -11.76 3.56
N PHE A 124 -2.58 -10.70 3.19
CA PHE A 124 -2.34 -9.53 4.00
C PHE A 124 -3.09 -8.36 3.40
N LEU A 125 -3.87 -7.66 4.21
CA LEU A 125 -4.65 -6.49 3.79
C LEU A 125 -4.24 -5.29 4.61
N LEU A 126 -4.20 -4.14 3.95
CA LEU A 126 -4.06 -2.86 4.60
C LEU A 126 -5.40 -2.16 4.56
N LEU A 127 -5.95 -1.85 5.72
CA LEU A 127 -7.22 -1.14 5.84
C LEU A 127 -7.01 0.15 6.64
N ILE A 128 -7.57 1.27 6.20
CA ILE A 128 -7.70 2.48 7.01
C ILE A 128 -9.11 2.52 7.59
N SER A 129 -9.22 2.76 8.90
CA SER A 129 -10.50 3.05 9.52
C SER A 129 -10.33 3.96 10.75
N HIS A 130 -11.46 4.30 11.34
CA HIS A 130 -11.56 5.20 12.48
C HIS A 130 -11.74 4.43 13.80
N HIS A 131 -12.18 3.16 13.76
CA HIS A 131 -12.56 2.36 14.93
C HIS A 131 -12.59 0.86 14.56
N THR A 132 -13.24 0.03 15.39
CA THR A 132 -13.56 -1.39 15.16
C THR A 132 -14.02 -1.63 13.72
N VAL A 133 -13.43 -2.65 13.11
CA VAL A 133 -13.81 -3.16 11.80
C VAL A 133 -14.44 -4.53 12.01
N ASN A 134 -15.65 -4.68 11.48
CA ASN A 134 -16.35 -5.94 11.36
C ASN A 134 -15.94 -6.60 10.05
N TRP A 135 -15.92 -7.93 10.04
CA TRP A 135 -15.72 -8.70 8.83
C TRP A 135 -16.76 -9.80 8.72
N GLU A 136 -17.09 -10.13 7.48
CA GLU A 136 -17.94 -11.25 7.11
C GLU A 136 -17.26 -12.05 6.02
N TYR A 137 -17.40 -13.37 6.03
CA TYR A 137 -16.85 -14.31 5.06
C TYR A 137 -17.95 -15.23 4.55
N ARG A 138 -17.94 -15.51 3.25
CA ARG A 138 -18.79 -16.55 2.64
C ARG A 138 -18.04 -17.31 1.54
N ASP A 139 -18.35 -18.59 1.40
CA ASP A 139 -17.83 -19.44 0.33
C ASP A 139 -18.91 -20.14 -0.49
N THR A 140 -18.47 -20.86 -1.52
CA THR A 140 -19.36 -21.65 -2.40
C THR A 140 -19.99 -22.86 -1.73
N LEU A 141 -19.55 -23.24 -0.53
CA LEU A 141 -20.09 -24.35 0.25
C LEU A 141 -21.12 -23.86 1.28
N ASN A 142 -21.51 -22.58 1.21
CA ASN A 142 -22.39 -21.89 2.16
C ASN A 142 -21.83 -21.81 3.59
N ASN A 143 -20.52 -21.95 3.78
CA ASN A 143 -19.92 -21.59 5.05
C ASN A 143 -20.00 -20.07 5.19
N ASN A 144 -20.47 -19.62 6.35
CA ASN A 144 -20.52 -18.21 6.71
C ASN A 144 -19.84 -18.03 8.06
N ALA A 145 -18.99 -17.02 8.14
CA ALA A 145 -18.33 -16.62 9.37
C ALA A 145 -18.30 -15.11 9.46
N SER A 146 -18.38 -14.58 10.67
CA SER A 146 -18.20 -13.16 10.91
C SER A 146 -17.45 -12.92 12.20
N GLY A 147 -16.86 -11.74 12.30
CA GLY A 147 -16.14 -11.33 13.49
C GLY A 147 -15.85 -9.84 13.45
N SER A 148 -15.05 -9.40 14.41
CA SER A 148 -14.56 -8.03 14.44
C SER A 148 -13.18 -8.00 15.08
N PHE A 149 -12.41 -6.97 14.76
CA PHE A 149 -11.22 -6.61 15.51
C PHE A 149 -11.37 -5.17 16.01
N MET A 150 -11.25 -5.02 17.33
CA MET A 150 -11.45 -3.76 18.06
C MET A 150 -10.10 -3.19 18.47
N VAL A 151 -10.01 -1.86 18.45
CA VAL A 151 -8.89 -1.11 19.01
C VAL A 151 -9.33 -0.36 20.25
N SER A 152 -8.55 -0.48 21.32
CA SER A 152 -8.66 0.34 22.52
C SER A 152 -7.40 1.22 22.67
N GLY A 153 -7.54 2.40 23.28
CA GLY A 153 -6.40 3.26 23.60
C GLY A 153 -5.78 4.07 22.45
N VAL A 154 -6.30 3.97 21.23
CA VAL A 154 -5.92 4.82 20.09
C VAL A 154 -6.90 5.98 19.94
N GLY A 155 -6.36 7.17 19.70
CA GLY A 155 -7.12 8.36 19.39
C GLY A 155 -6.74 8.94 18.04
N GLY A 156 -7.45 9.99 17.62
CA GLY A 156 -7.25 10.66 16.35
C GLY A 156 -8.35 10.34 15.33
N ASP A 157 -8.18 10.90 14.15
CA ASP A 157 -9.15 10.78 13.07
C ASP A 157 -9.05 9.39 12.44
N ARG A 158 -7.86 8.88 12.11
CA ARG A 158 -7.71 7.63 11.35
C ARG A 158 -6.48 6.83 11.79
N PHE A 159 -6.55 5.51 11.66
CA PHE A 159 -5.41 4.62 11.86
C PHE A 159 -5.48 3.43 10.90
N SER A 160 -4.35 2.74 10.76
CA SER A 160 -4.19 1.68 9.76
C SER A 160 -4.19 0.30 10.43
N TYR A 161 -4.93 -0.63 9.86
CA TYR A 161 -4.95 -2.04 10.21
C TYR A 161 -4.14 -2.85 9.23
N VAL A 162 -3.33 -3.74 9.76
CA VAL A 162 -2.69 -4.81 8.99
C VAL A 162 -3.41 -6.10 9.36
N VAL A 163 -4.13 -6.65 8.40
CA VAL A 163 -4.98 -7.84 8.58
C VAL A 163 -4.35 -9.01 7.85
N LYS A 164 -4.26 -10.16 8.52
CA LYS A 164 -3.88 -11.45 7.96
C LYS A 164 -5.12 -12.33 7.88
N VAL A 165 -5.42 -12.83 6.68
CA VAL A 165 -6.49 -13.78 6.41
C VAL A 165 -5.87 -15.08 5.92
N GLU A 166 -6.22 -16.18 6.58
CA GLU A 166 -5.84 -17.54 6.20
C GLU A 166 -7.11 -18.29 5.81
N PRO A 167 -7.49 -18.29 4.52
CA PRO A 167 -8.67 -19.01 4.06
C PRO A 167 -8.45 -20.52 4.19
N GLN A 168 -9.50 -21.25 4.57
CA GLN A 168 -9.49 -22.71 4.66
C GLN A 168 -10.65 -23.26 3.82
N ALA A 169 -10.34 -24.15 2.88
CA ALA A 169 -11.37 -24.74 2.04
C ALA A 169 -12.37 -25.53 2.88
N GLY A 170 -13.65 -25.17 2.81
CA GLY A 170 -14.71 -25.84 3.57
C GLY A 170 -14.73 -25.54 5.07
N ALA A 171 -13.99 -24.53 5.53
CA ALA A 171 -13.94 -24.13 6.94
C ALA A 171 -13.92 -22.61 7.10
N THR A 172 -14.15 -22.16 8.33
CA THR A 172 -14.05 -20.75 8.72
C THR A 172 -12.62 -20.24 8.52
N PRO A 173 -12.41 -19.08 7.86
CA PRO A 173 -11.08 -18.50 7.75
C PRO A 173 -10.55 -18.11 9.12
N THR A 174 -9.23 -18.17 9.29
CA THR A 174 -8.58 -17.52 10.44
C THR A 174 -8.27 -16.07 10.06
N VAL A 175 -8.72 -15.11 10.88
CA VAL A 175 -8.50 -13.68 10.67
C VAL A 175 -7.78 -13.11 11.87
N ASN A 176 -6.56 -12.63 11.67
CA ASN A 176 -5.76 -11.93 12.67
C ASN A 176 -5.55 -10.50 12.21
N ALA A 177 -5.55 -9.54 13.14
CA ALA A 177 -5.28 -8.17 12.80
C ALA A 177 -4.39 -7.52 13.86
N THR A 178 -3.50 -6.65 13.40
CA THR A 178 -2.85 -5.64 14.23
C THR A 178 -3.17 -4.27 13.66
N TYR A 179 -2.80 -3.22 14.38
CA TYR A 179 -3.01 -1.85 13.93
C TYR A 179 -1.78 -1.00 14.20
N VAL A 180 -1.71 0.13 13.50
CA VAL A 180 -0.74 1.21 13.72
C VAL A 180 -1.53 2.52 13.84
N GLY A 181 -1.44 3.17 15.00
CA GLY A 181 -2.21 4.37 15.33
C GLY A 181 -1.44 5.32 16.26
N ILE A 182 -2.08 6.40 16.70
CA ILE A 182 -1.49 7.37 17.65
C ILE A 182 -2.16 7.21 19.01
N GLN A 183 -1.38 6.90 20.05
CA GLN A 183 -1.91 6.75 21.40
C GLN A 183 -2.31 8.12 21.98
N GLY A 184 -3.56 8.22 22.42
CA GLY A 184 -4.13 9.48 22.91
C GLY A 184 -4.20 10.58 21.84
N GLY A 185 -4.26 10.20 20.56
CA GLY A 185 -4.37 11.15 19.44
C GLY A 185 -5.57 12.08 19.57
N GLY A 186 -5.39 13.35 19.23
CA GLY A 186 -6.48 14.33 19.12
C GLY A 186 -6.97 14.50 17.69
N VAL A 187 -7.99 15.34 17.48
CA VAL A 187 -8.47 15.74 16.15
C VAL A 187 -7.31 16.18 15.25
N GLY A 188 -7.31 15.77 13.99
CA GLY A 188 -6.23 16.03 13.04
C GLY A 188 -5.04 15.06 13.13
N SER A 189 -5.07 14.09 14.05
CA SER A 189 -4.05 13.03 14.12
C SER A 189 -4.47 11.84 13.24
N TYR A 190 -3.59 11.33 12.40
CA TYR A 190 -3.89 10.14 11.59
C TYR A 190 -2.65 9.30 11.30
N VAL A 191 -2.86 8.00 11.03
CA VAL A 191 -1.88 7.09 10.42
C VAL A 191 -2.51 6.46 9.18
N ASP A 192 -1.98 6.80 8.01
CA ASP A 192 -2.43 6.33 6.70
C ASP A 192 -1.29 5.53 6.05
N LEU A 193 -1.24 4.22 6.33
CA LEU A 193 -0.41 3.27 5.61
C LEU A 193 -1.10 2.93 4.28
N LYS A 194 -0.32 2.89 3.20
CA LYS A 194 -0.82 2.78 1.83
C LYS A 194 -0.24 1.64 1.02
N HIS A 195 0.90 1.09 1.40
CA HIS A 195 1.56 0.02 0.65
C HIS A 195 1.97 -1.13 1.57
N LEU A 196 1.90 -2.35 1.05
CA LEU A 196 2.34 -3.59 1.68
C LEU A 196 3.38 -4.28 0.80
N LEU A 197 4.39 -4.85 1.46
CA LEU A 197 5.40 -5.65 0.80
C LEU A 197 5.83 -6.79 1.72
N GLN A 198 5.72 -8.02 1.25
CA GLN A 198 6.20 -9.18 2.01
C GLN A 198 7.60 -9.59 1.56
N VAL A 199 8.53 -9.69 2.52
CA VAL A 199 9.90 -10.16 2.27
C VAL A 199 10.31 -11.10 3.39
N GLY A 200 10.68 -12.33 3.03
CA GLY A 200 11.37 -13.26 3.95
C GLY A 200 10.71 -13.42 5.32
N GLY A 201 9.44 -13.83 5.37
CA GLY A 201 8.71 -14.04 6.64
C GLY A 201 8.28 -12.76 7.37
N TYR A 202 8.63 -11.58 6.83
CA TYR A 202 8.22 -10.29 7.34
C TYR A 202 7.32 -9.55 6.35
N LEU A 203 6.47 -8.70 6.89
CA LEU A 203 5.59 -7.80 6.16
C LEU A 203 6.03 -6.36 6.44
N TYR A 204 6.20 -5.57 5.40
CA TYR A 204 6.54 -4.17 5.45
C TYR A 204 5.32 -3.36 5.03
N ALA A 205 5.00 -2.31 5.78
CA ALA A 205 3.93 -1.40 5.47
C ALA A 205 4.46 0.04 5.48
N THR A 206 4.16 0.82 4.44
CA THR A 206 4.62 2.22 4.33
C THR A 206 3.48 3.19 4.13
N GLY A 207 3.70 4.44 4.54
CA GLY A 207 2.78 5.55 4.31
C GLY A 207 3.19 6.78 5.10
N SER A 208 2.20 7.48 5.64
CA SER A 208 2.44 8.70 6.43
C SER A 208 1.60 8.74 7.69
N PHE A 209 2.00 9.60 8.61
CA PHE A 209 1.16 9.98 9.74
C PHE A 209 1.31 11.46 10.06
N VAL A 210 0.28 12.03 10.70
CA VAL A 210 0.28 13.39 11.26
C VAL A 210 -0.19 13.30 12.71
N ARG A 211 0.41 14.10 13.59
CA ARG A 211 0.01 14.20 15.00
C ARG A 211 -0.58 15.57 15.30
N GLY A 212 -1.91 15.68 15.36
CA GLY A 212 -2.62 16.86 15.88
C GLY A 212 -2.54 16.99 17.41
N GLY A 213 -2.39 15.87 18.11
CA GLY A 213 -2.20 15.70 19.56
C GLY A 213 -1.86 14.23 19.88
N GLY A 214 -1.52 13.87 21.13
CA GLY A 214 -1.11 12.50 21.52
C GLY A 214 0.37 12.42 21.91
N SER A 215 0.90 11.28 22.40
CA SER A 215 2.28 11.19 22.94
C SER A 215 3.22 10.22 22.21
N SER A 216 2.67 9.21 21.54
CA SER A 216 3.45 8.15 20.88
C SER A 216 2.65 7.44 19.78
N LEU A 217 3.35 6.76 18.87
CA LEU A 217 2.74 5.76 17.99
C LEU A 217 2.41 4.51 18.80
N SER A 218 1.32 3.83 18.46
CA SER A 218 0.90 2.56 19.05
C SER A 218 0.78 1.50 17.98
N LEU A 219 1.31 0.31 18.26
CA LEU A 219 1.16 -0.87 17.41
C LEU A 219 0.61 -2.04 18.22
N GLY A 220 -0.59 -2.49 17.86
CA GLY A 220 -1.27 -3.58 18.57
C GLY A 220 -1.45 -3.34 20.08
N GLY A 221 -1.62 -2.09 20.52
CA GLY A 221 -1.76 -1.73 21.94
C GLY A 221 -0.45 -1.35 22.63
N ILE A 222 0.69 -1.59 21.98
CA ILE A 222 2.02 -1.32 22.55
C ILE A 222 2.48 0.05 22.09
N ALA A 223 2.91 0.90 23.03
CA ALA A 223 3.51 2.19 22.72
C ALA A 223 4.89 1.97 22.07
N ILE A 224 5.09 2.56 20.90
CA ILE A 224 6.34 2.48 20.14
C ILE A 224 7.24 3.63 20.60
N SER A 225 8.46 3.29 21.01
CA SER A 225 9.49 4.26 21.44
C SER A 225 10.13 5.00 20.26
N ILE A 226 9.31 5.66 19.45
CA ILE A 226 9.77 6.66 18.49
C ILE A 226 9.40 8.03 19.06
N PRO A 227 10.38 8.82 19.52
CA PRO A 227 10.15 10.21 19.88
C PRO A 227 9.53 10.94 18.69
N LEU A 228 8.27 11.34 18.84
CA LEU A 228 7.61 12.19 17.87
C LEU A 228 8.08 13.63 18.10
N PRO A 229 8.45 14.38 17.05
CA PRO A 229 8.76 15.80 17.15
C PRO A 229 7.74 16.52 18.04
N LEU A 230 8.22 17.21 19.07
CA LEU A 230 7.36 17.98 19.95
C LEU A 230 7.00 19.30 19.25
N PHE A 231 5.76 19.78 19.47
CA PHE A 231 5.28 21.13 19.16
C PHE A 231 4.84 21.48 17.73
N SER A 232 4.73 20.54 16.78
CA SER A 232 4.03 20.83 15.52
C SER A 232 3.39 19.61 14.87
N PRO A 233 2.11 19.67 14.43
CA PRO A 233 1.54 18.64 13.58
C PRO A 233 2.23 18.68 12.21
N ILE A 234 3.18 17.78 12.02
CA ILE A 234 3.83 17.56 10.73
C ILE A 234 3.43 16.20 10.16
N GLU A 235 3.35 16.12 8.84
CA GLU A 235 3.32 14.83 8.15
C GLU A 235 4.73 14.23 8.16
N ALA A 236 4.85 13.02 8.68
CA ALA A 236 6.09 12.26 8.64
C ALA A 236 5.86 10.95 7.89
N ALA A 237 6.87 10.54 7.13
CA ALA A 237 6.84 9.28 6.41
C ALA A 237 7.09 8.15 7.42
N LEU A 238 6.36 7.05 7.28
CA LEU A 238 6.38 5.91 8.19
C LEU A 238 6.67 4.63 7.42
N ILE A 239 7.53 3.79 7.99
CA ILE A 239 7.72 2.40 7.58
C ILE A 239 7.63 1.49 8.81
N VAL A 240 6.84 0.43 8.69
CA VAL A 240 6.61 -0.56 9.72
C VAL A 240 7.01 -1.92 9.17
N ARG A 241 7.74 -2.70 9.96
CA ARG A 241 8.01 -4.12 9.70
C ARG A 241 7.28 -4.94 10.75
N LEU A 242 6.64 -6.01 10.32
CA LEU A 242 5.88 -6.96 11.15
C LEU A 242 6.32 -8.39 10.85
N ASN A 243 6.31 -9.26 11.84
CA ASN A 243 6.34 -10.70 11.59
C ASN A 243 5.08 -11.12 10.84
N ALA A 244 5.20 -11.69 9.64
CA ALA A 244 4.05 -12.03 8.80
C ALA A 244 3.21 -13.18 9.37
N THR A 245 3.77 -13.99 10.28
CA THR A 245 3.05 -15.09 10.91
C THR A 245 2.18 -14.62 12.06
N THR A 246 2.72 -13.75 12.93
CA THR A 246 2.10 -13.35 14.21
C THR A 246 1.56 -11.92 14.23
N LEU A 247 2.02 -11.05 13.35
CA LEU A 247 1.76 -9.60 13.36
C LEU A 247 2.18 -8.85 14.65
N SER A 248 3.03 -9.46 15.49
CA SER A 248 3.38 -8.94 16.83
C SER A 248 4.80 -8.36 16.93
N ASP A 249 5.78 -8.96 16.25
CA ASP A 249 7.17 -8.46 16.30
C ASP A 249 7.30 -7.31 15.33
N HIS A 250 7.62 -6.13 15.86
CA HIS A 250 7.60 -4.92 15.08
C HIS A 250 8.90 -4.13 15.15
N GLN A 251 9.24 -3.51 14.02
CA GLN A 251 10.20 -2.42 13.95
C GLN A 251 9.53 -1.27 13.21
N VAL A 252 9.76 -0.06 13.67
CA VAL A 252 9.17 1.13 13.07
C VAL A 252 10.28 2.14 12.83
N GLY A 253 10.28 2.72 11.64
CA GLY A 253 11.13 3.84 11.26
C GLY A 253 10.25 5.00 10.79
N GLN A 254 10.65 6.21 11.14
CA GLN A 254 10.05 7.43 10.61
C GLN A 254 11.09 8.28 9.90
N LEU A 255 10.62 9.09 8.96
CA LEU A 255 11.45 10.06 8.26
C LEU A 255 10.74 11.40 8.19
N TYR A 256 11.50 12.45 8.51
CA TYR A 256 11.04 13.83 8.54
C TYR A 256 12.18 14.75 8.13
N VAL A 257 11.86 16.00 7.84
CA VAL A 257 12.87 17.03 7.63
C VAL A 257 12.91 17.96 8.83
N GLN A 258 14.12 18.24 9.31
CA GLN A 258 14.39 19.13 10.43
C GLN A 258 15.10 20.39 9.94
N ASP A 259 14.50 21.54 10.16
CA ASP A 259 14.99 22.88 9.83
C ASP A 259 15.33 23.60 11.15
N GLY A 260 16.57 23.44 11.63
CA GLY A 260 16.97 23.92 12.96
C GLY A 260 16.45 23.06 14.13
N LEU A 261 16.46 23.59 15.35
CA LEU A 261 16.22 22.78 16.56
C LEU A 261 14.77 22.35 16.75
N LEU A 262 13.80 23.18 16.33
CA LEU A 262 12.37 22.98 16.62
C LEU A 262 11.46 23.17 15.40
N SER A 263 12.01 23.42 14.21
CA SER A 263 11.19 23.53 12.99
C SER A 263 11.30 22.25 12.19
N PHE A 264 10.16 21.77 11.74
CA PHE A 264 10.03 20.51 11.02
C PHE A 264 9.21 20.74 9.76
N ARG A 265 9.51 19.97 8.71
CA ARG A 265 8.83 20.06 7.41
C ARG A 265 8.21 18.72 7.04
N PRO A 266 7.08 18.74 6.30
CA PRO A 266 6.38 17.52 5.97
C PRO A 266 7.21 16.62 5.04
N VAL A 267 7.11 15.33 5.30
CA VAL A 267 7.61 14.27 4.42
C VAL A 267 6.51 13.23 4.28
N ARG A 268 6.19 12.86 3.04
CA ARG A 268 5.21 11.83 2.72
C ARG A 268 5.92 10.53 2.38
N GLY A 269 5.50 9.44 2.99
CA GLY A 269 5.89 8.10 2.56
C GLY A 269 4.96 7.60 1.48
N HIS A 270 5.55 7.06 0.41
CA HIS A 270 4.84 6.50 -0.71
C HIS A 270 5.03 4.98 -0.71
N ASP A 271 5.61 4.44 -1.77
CA ASP A 271 5.73 3.02 -2.05
C ASP A 271 7.06 2.40 -1.58
N VAL A 272 7.11 1.08 -1.49
CA VAL A 272 8.30 0.31 -1.10
C VAL A 272 8.48 -0.92 -1.96
N ALA A 273 9.72 -1.18 -2.36
CA ALA A 273 10.09 -2.39 -3.10
C ALA A 273 11.35 -3.06 -2.52
N TYR A 274 11.55 -4.33 -2.84
CA TYR A 274 12.68 -5.12 -2.34
C TYR A 274 13.69 -5.44 -3.44
N ASP A 275 14.94 -5.08 -3.16
CA ASP A 275 16.13 -5.49 -3.89
C ASP A 275 16.66 -6.81 -3.32
N GLY A 276 16.28 -7.91 -3.97
CA GLY A 276 16.77 -9.24 -3.58
C GLY A 276 18.26 -9.47 -3.82
N VAL A 277 18.91 -8.67 -4.66
CA VAL A 277 20.35 -8.83 -4.96
C VAL A 277 21.19 -8.25 -3.83
N ASN A 278 20.86 -7.03 -3.40
CA ASN A 278 21.58 -6.34 -2.33
C ASN A 278 20.96 -6.54 -0.94
N ASN A 279 19.83 -7.27 -0.86
CA ASN A 279 19.03 -7.45 0.35
C ASN A 279 18.62 -6.11 0.99
N GLN A 280 18.11 -5.20 0.17
CA GLN A 280 17.74 -3.84 0.58
C GLN A 280 16.28 -3.55 0.23
N LEU A 281 15.60 -2.81 1.11
CA LEU A 281 14.34 -2.17 0.81
C LEU A 281 14.62 -0.80 0.18
N ARG A 282 13.83 -0.44 -0.82
CA ARG A 282 13.85 0.87 -1.46
C ARG A 282 12.51 1.53 -1.18
N TRP A 283 12.52 2.51 -0.31
CA TRP A 283 11.34 3.25 0.14
C TRP A 283 11.32 4.63 -0.52
N LEU A 284 10.25 4.90 -1.28
CA LEU A 284 10.04 6.21 -1.88
C LEU A 284 9.41 7.17 -0.86
N VAL A 285 10.05 8.31 -0.69
CA VAL A 285 9.58 9.40 0.16
C VAL A 285 9.66 10.72 -0.56
N GLU A 286 8.80 11.66 -0.20
CA GLU A 286 8.75 12.96 -0.84
C GLU A 286 8.68 14.09 0.17
N THR A 287 9.42 15.18 -0.09
CA THR A 287 9.44 16.36 0.77
C THR A 287 9.34 17.65 -0.04
N THR A 288 8.79 18.70 0.58
CA THR A 288 8.75 20.07 0.03
C THR A 288 9.77 21.01 0.67
N ALA A 289 10.65 20.48 1.51
CA ALA A 289 11.54 21.31 2.32
C ALA A 289 12.69 21.96 1.54
N LEU A 290 12.87 23.26 1.74
CA LEU A 290 14.07 24.04 1.42
C LEU A 290 14.20 25.18 2.45
N PRO A 291 15.26 25.28 3.29
CA PRO A 291 16.35 24.33 3.63
C PRO A 291 16.01 23.38 4.83
N GLY A 292 16.85 22.35 5.08
CA GLY A 292 16.77 21.47 6.26
C GLY A 292 17.63 20.20 6.17
N ASP A 293 17.59 19.34 7.19
CA ASP A 293 18.22 18.01 7.21
C ASP A 293 17.16 16.90 7.06
N LEU A 294 17.39 15.95 6.15
CA LEU A 294 16.58 14.74 6.05
C LEU A 294 17.01 13.77 7.16
N ARG A 295 16.10 13.49 8.11
CA ARG A 295 16.39 12.68 9.30
C ARG A 295 15.58 11.39 9.26
N TYR A 296 16.26 10.27 9.44
CA TYR A 296 15.64 8.98 9.68
C TYR A 296 15.77 8.60 11.14
N GLN A 297 14.67 8.20 11.76
CA GLN A 297 14.63 7.85 13.16
C GLN A 297 14.03 6.47 13.35
N GLN A 298 14.72 5.63 14.10
CA GLN A 298 14.31 4.28 14.42
C GLN A 298 14.70 3.98 15.87
N GLY A 299 13.71 3.58 16.68
CA GLY A 299 13.89 3.48 18.13
C GLY A 299 14.32 4.82 18.75
N GLY A 300 15.15 4.77 19.79
CA GLY A 300 15.65 5.96 20.50
C GLY A 300 16.71 6.77 19.75
N GLY A 301 17.10 6.40 18.52
CA GLY A 301 18.18 7.02 17.76
C GLY A 301 17.73 7.66 16.45
N SER A 302 18.46 8.69 15.99
CA SER A 302 18.22 9.40 14.73
C SER A 302 19.52 9.53 13.93
N THR A 303 19.43 9.36 12.60
CA THR A 303 20.52 9.46 11.64
C THR A 303 20.21 10.55 10.61
N SER A 304 21.20 11.41 10.31
CA SER A 304 21.09 12.36 9.20
C SER A 304 21.42 11.67 7.87
N LEU A 305 20.56 11.83 6.88
CA LEU A 305 20.74 11.28 5.53
C LEU A 305 21.30 12.32 4.53
N GLY A 306 21.37 13.59 4.94
CA GLY A 306 21.89 14.68 4.13
C GLY A 306 20.99 15.91 4.14
N ALA A 307 21.42 16.95 3.42
CA ALA A 307 20.66 18.18 3.26
C ALA A 307 19.37 17.90 2.47
N ALA A 308 18.23 18.14 3.09
CA ALA A 308 16.93 18.00 2.46
C ALA A 308 16.77 19.03 1.34
N GLN A 309 16.24 18.55 0.22
CA GLN A 309 15.82 19.36 -0.90
C GLN A 309 14.44 18.91 -1.33
N GLN A 310 13.61 19.86 -1.76
CA GLN A 310 12.29 19.57 -2.29
C GLN A 310 12.37 18.53 -3.42
N GLY A 311 11.65 17.43 -3.28
CA GLY A 311 11.65 16.39 -4.31
C GLY A 311 11.31 15.00 -3.82
N LEU A 312 11.36 14.06 -4.76
CA LEU A 312 11.21 12.62 -4.56
C LEU A 312 12.58 12.00 -4.25
N TRP A 313 12.64 11.16 -3.22
CA TRP A 313 13.84 10.51 -2.72
C TRP A 313 13.61 9.00 -2.63
N ALA A 314 14.65 8.22 -2.96
CA ALA A 314 14.73 6.80 -2.61
C ALA A 314 15.57 6.64 -1.35
N VAL A 315 14.96 6.12 -0.30
CA VAL A 315 15.61 5.75 0.95
C VAL A 315 15.87 4.25 0.91
N SER A 316 17.14 3.88 1.08
CA SER A 316 17.58 2.50 1.10
C SER A 316 17.74 2.04 2.54
N LEU A 317 17.12 0.92 2.88
CA LEU A 317 17.13 0.34 4.21
C LEU A 317 17.50 -1.14 4.11
N ASN A 318 18.17 -1.71 5.11
CA ASN A 318 18.26 -3.16 5.19
C ASN A 318 16.93 -3.76 5.71
N SER A 319 16.80 -5.09 5.70
CA SER A 319 15.58 -5.77 6.17
C SER A 319 15.25 -5.54 7.66
N SER A 320 16.23 -5.13 8.47
CA SER A 320 16.02 -4.71 9.88
C SER A 320 15.65 -3.23 10.04
N LEU A 321 15.39 -2.54 8.92
CA LEU A 321 15.15 -1.11 8.82
C LEU A 321 16.31 -0.22 9.31
N GLY A 322 17.49 -0.80 9.51
CA GLY A 322 18.70 -0.10 9.95
C GLY A 322 19.60 0.35 8.79
N SER A 323 20.62 1.15 9.12
CA SER A 323 21.66 1.65 8.20
C SER A 323 21.09 2.37 6.97
N PRO A 324 20.31 3.44 7.16
CA PRO A 324 19.66 4.15 6.06
C PRO A 324 20.65 4.92 5.18
N SER A 325 20.35 4.99 3.88
CA SER A 325 20.93 5.98 2.95
C SER A 325 19.83 6.56 2.07
N ALA A 326 20.03 7.75 1.51
CA ALA A 326 19.05 8.37 0.62
C ALA A 326 19.69 8.95 -0.64
N VAL A 327 18.98 8.84 -1.76
CA VAL A 327 19.34 9.46 -3.03
C VAL A 327 18.12 10.23 -3.55
N ARG A 328 18.33 11.49 -3.94
CA ARG A 328 17.29 12.30 -4.56
C ARG A 328 17.08 11.82 -6.01
N LEU A 329 15.86 11.43 -6.33
CA LEU A 329 15.49 10.94 -7.66
C LEU A 329 15.05 12.08 -8.58
N ALA A 330 14.22 12.99 -8.06
CA ALA A 330 13.68 14.11 -8.84
C ALA A 330 13.42 15.34 -7.96
N ALA A 331 13.50 16.53 -8.56
CA ALA A 331 12.87 17.72 -8.01
C ALA A 331 11.36 17.70 -8.34
N THR A 332 10.52 18.13 -7.40
CA THR A 332 9.06 18.19 -7.59
C THR A 332 8.52 19.55 -7.18
N SER A 333 7.33 19.95 -7.67
CA SER A 333 6.73 21.24 -7.32
C SER A 333 5.91 21.23 -6.01
N GLY A 334 5.69 20.07 -5.39
CA GLY A 334 4.85 19.90 -4.20
C GLY A 334 4.74 18.42 -3.83
N LEU A 335 4.00 18.09 -2.77
CA LEU A 335 3.56 16.70 -2.48
C LEU A 335 2.38 16.34 -3.37
N GLY A 336 2.20 15.06 -3.69
CA GLY A 336 1.10 14.60 -4.53
C GLY A 336 0.84 13.11 -4.39
N GLU A 337 0.37 12.51 -5.46
CA GLU A 337 -0.04 11.10 -5.50
C GLU A 337 1.16 10.16 -5.36
N SER A 338 0.87 8.95 -4.89
CA SER A 338 1.88 7.94 -4.61
C SER A 338 2.46 7.38 -5.92
N PRO A 339 3.76 7.56 -6.20
CA PRO A 339 4.42 6.88 -7.32
C PRO A 339 4.46 5.38 -7.06
N PHE A 340 4.39 4.61 -8.15
CA PHE A 340 4.72 3.19 -8.17
C PHE A 340 6.23 2.98 -8.12
N VAL A 341 6.70 1.91 -7.48
CA VAL A 341 8.12 1.51 -7.53
C VAL A 341 8.34 0.00 -7.68
N GLN A 342 9.33 -0.34 -8.51
CA GLN A 342 9.89 -1.67 -8.65
C GLN A 342 11.42 -1.58 -8.63
N VAL A 343 12.08 -2.66 -8.19
CA VAL A 343 13.54 -2.73 -8.08
C VAL A 343 14.10 -3.92 -8.86
N ARG A 344 15.21 -3.70 -9.54
CA ARG A 344 16.02 -4.74 -10.18
C ARG A 344 17.50 -4.47 -9.92
N GLY A 345 18.04 -5.04 -8.84
CA GLY A 345 19.37 -4.69 -8.34
C GLY A 345 19.44 -3.19 -7.99
N ASP A 346 20.48 -2.51 -8.44
CA ASP A 346 20.65 -1.06 -8.20
C ASP A 346 19.78 -0.16 -9.10
N THR A 347 18.89 -0.74 -9.91
CA THR A 347 17.99 0.02 -10.78
C THR A 347 16.59 0.09 -10.18
N LEU A 348 16.10 1.32 -10.01
CA LEU A 348 14.72 1.64 -9.67
C LEU A 348 13.93 1.87 -10.94
N ILE A 349 12.79 1.19 -11.06
CA ILE A 349 11.76 1.53 -12.03
C ILE A 349 10.64 2.19 -11.24
N TRP A 350 10.35 3.45 -11.51
CA TRP A 350 9.27 4.16 -10.81
C TRP A 350 8.39 4.90 -11.79
N ALA A 351 7.12 5.08 -11.42
CA ALA A 351 6.16 5.71 -12.30
C ALA A 351 5.17 6.59 -11.58
N ILE A 352 4.67 7.61 -12.30
CA ILE A 352 3.73 8.57 -11.74
C ILE A 352 2.78 9.13 -12.80
N ALA A 353 1.51 9.22 -12.45
CA ALA A 353 0.43 9.83 -13.22
C ALA A 353 -0.21 10.96 -12.40
N ASP A 354 0.45 12.11 -12.35
CA ASP A 354 -0.10 13.31 -11.70
C ASP A 354 0.14 14.57 -12.55
N ASN A 355 -0.26 15.74 -12.06
CA ASN A 355 -0.12 17.01 -12.76
C ASN A 355 1.14 17.80 -12.38
N ARG A 356 2.12 17.20 -11.68
CA ARG A 356 3.30 17.89 -11.19
C ARG A 356 4.44 17.87 -12.20
N ALA A 357 5.30 18.88 -12.09
CA ALA A 357 6.55 18.93 -12.84
C ALA A 357 7.64 18.17 -12.07
N TYR A 358 8.34 17.30 -12.79
CA TYR A 358 9.48 16.54 -12.28
C TYR A 358 10.75 16.96 -13.02
N THR A 359 11.82 17.23 -12.28
CA THR A 359 13.17 17.34 -12.87
C THR A 359 13.99 16.15 -12.40
N ILE A 360 14.16 15.17 -13.28
CA ILE A 360 14.81 13.90 -12.95
C ILE A 360 16.33 14.10 -12.85
N GLN A 361 16.92 13.60 -11.76
CA GLN A 361 18.36 13.66 -11.52
C GLN A 361 19.12 12.68 -12.43
N GLY A 362 20.34 13.06 -12.82
CA GLY A 362 21.20 12.17 -13.61
C GLY A 362 20.89 12.12 -15.11
N ASN A 363 20.22 13.11 -15.70
CA ASN A 363 20.08 13.20 -17.16
C ASN A 363 20.22 14.64 -17.68
N GLY A 364 21.14 15.44 -17.12
CA GLY A 364 21.24 16.87 -17.48
C GLY A 364 20.04 17.71 -17.05
N GLY A 365 19.19 17.19 -16.16
CA GLY A 365 18.05 17.91 -15.59
C GLY A 365 16.90 18.11 -16.58
N PHE A 366 16.51 17.09 -17.35
CA PHE A 366 15.31 17.17 -18.19
C PHE A 366 14.06 17.44 -17.32
N PRO A 367 13.41 18.60 -17.47
CA PRO A 367 12.11 18.83 -16.87
C PRO A 367 11.07 18.05 -17.68
N THR A 368 10.38 17.14 -17.03
CA THR A 368 9.23 16.42 -17.58
C THR A 368 7.99 16.80 -16.77
N THR A 369 6.92 17.20 -17.45
CA THR A 369 5.62 17.36 -16.81
C THR A 369 4.78 16.11 -17.06
N SER A 370 4.37 15.44 -15.99
CA SER A 370 3.20 14.58 -16.05
C SER A 370 1.95 15.47 -16.02
N GLY A 371 0.92 15.05 -16.74
CA GLY A 371 -0.43 15.55 -16.60
C GLY A 371 -1.31 14.39 -16.16
N PHE A 372 -2.56 14.65 -15.75
CA PHE A 372 -3.51 13.56 -15.47
C PHE A 372 -3.71 12.59 -16.67
N ASP A 373 -3.31 13.01 -17.87
CA ASP A 373 -3.34 12.21 -19.11
C ASP A 373 -1.95 11.68 -19.54
N ARG A 374 -0.91 11.81 -18.72
CA ARG A 374 0.45 11.35 -19.05
C ARG A 374 1.04 10.55 -17.88
N LEU A 375 1.58 9.39 -18.23
CA LEU A 375 2.29 8.53 -17.31
C LEU A 375 3.79 8.64 -17.56
N LEU A 376 4.52 9.04 -16.54
CA LEU A 376 5.97 9.08 -16.59
C LEU A 376 6.51 7.77 -16.03
N LEU A 377 7.25 7.01 -16.84
CA LEU A 377 7.97 5.81 -16.41
C LEU A 377 9.48 6.11 -16.43
N VAL A 378 10.13 5.91 -15.30
CA VAL A 378 11.55 6.23 -15.14
C VAL A 378 12.29 4.98 -14.72
N GLU A 379 13.32 4.63 -15.48
CA GLU A 379 14.29 3.59 -15.13
C GLU A 379 15.57 4.30 -14.69
N GLN A 380 15.87 4.25 -13.39
CA GLN A 380 16.94 5.01 -12.77
C GLN A 380 17.86 4.10 -11.98
N ALA A 381 19.09 3.95 -12.47
CA ALA A 381 20.16 3.36 -11.68
C ALA A 381 20.58 4.35 -10.57
N LEU A 382 20.73 3.85 -9.34
CA LEU A 382 21.11 4.69 -8.19
C LEU A 382 22.52 5.28 -8.30
N SER A 383 23.39 4.67 -9.11
CA SER A 383 24.80 5.03 -9.28
C SER A 383 25.12 5.66 -10.64
N SER A 384 24.16 5.80 -11.56
CA SER A 384 24.42 6.28 -12.92
C SER A 384 23.25 7.07 -13.52
N LEU A 385 23.33 7.40 -14.81
CA LEU A 385 22.37 8.26 -15.50
C LEU A 385 20.98 7.58 -15.60
N ALA A 386 19.92 8.36 -15.43
CA ALA A 386 18.54 7.87 -15.52
C ALA A 386 18.07 7.76 -16.98
N VAL A 387 17.41 6.66 -17.32
CA VAL A 387 16.70 6.47 -18.58
C VAL A 387 15.23 6.80 -18.36
N VAL A 388 14.76 7.86 -19.04
CA VAL A 388 13.39 8.36 -18.88
C VAL A 388 12.56 7.96 -20.09
N ARG A 389 11.38 7.36 -19.85
CA ARG A 389 10.39 7.06 -20.90
C ARG A 389 9.06 7.72 -20.52
N SER A 390 8.61 8.70 -21.30
CA SER A 390 7.26 9.26 -21.12
C SER A 390 6.27 8.54 -22.02
N PHE A 391 5.13 8.16 -21.46
CA PHE A 391 4.00 7.64 -22.23
C PHE A 391 2.83 8.60 -22.11
N GLU A 392 2.29 9.04 -23.25
CA GLU A 392 0.97 9.65 -23.25
C GLU A 392 -0.05 8.54 -22.97
N SER A 393 -0.92 8.76 -21.98
CA SER A 393 -2.02 7.85 -21.74
C SER A 393 -2.90 7.87 -22.99
N PRO A 394 -3.13 6.73 -23.68
CA PRO A 394 -4.18 6.69 -24.69
C PRO A 394 -5.50 7.06 -24.01
N ARG A 395 -6.05 8.22 -24.35
CA ARG A 395 -7.42 8.59 -23.95
C ARG A 395 -8.38 7.62 -24.63
N PHE A 396 -8.80 6.57 -23.93
CA PHE A 396 -9.98 5.83 -24.34
C PHE A 396 -11.19 6.74 -24.14
N GLY A 397 -11.97 6.98 -25.19
CA GLY A 397 -13.07 7.97 -25.26
C GLY A 397 -14.20 7.83 -24.21
N ASN A 398 -14.05 6.94 -23.23
CA ASN A 398 -15.00 6.65 -22.16
C ASN A 398 -14.51 7.08 -20.77
N GLY A 399 -13.43 7.87 -20.65
CA GLY A 399 -12.99 8.42 -19.36
C GLY A 399 -12.23 7.45 -18.44
N ILE A 400 -11.73 6.33 -18.99
CA ILE A 400 -10.77 5.44 -18.35
C ILE A 400 -9.46 6.21 -18.21
N ARG A 401 -8.96 6.36 -16.98
CA ARG A 401 -7.73 7.09 -16.68
C ARG A 401 -6.72 6.08 -16.15
N LEU A 402 -5.61 5.92 -16.86
CA LEU A 402 -4.54 5.00 -16.48
C LEU A 402 -3.78 5.61 -15.30
N TYR A 403 -3.88 5.00 -14.12
CA TYR A 403 -3.22 5.47 -12.91
C TYR A 403 -2.17 4.50 -12.37
N ASP A 404 -2.05 3.30 -12.93
CA ASP A 404 -1.15 2.30 -12.38
C ASP A 404 -0.41 1.45 -13.42
N LEU A 405 0.77 0.99 -13.01
CA LEU A 405 1.74 0.23 -13.80
C LEU A 405 2.11 -1.04 -13.06
N LEU A 406 1.98 -2.16 -13.75
CA LEU A 406 2.36 -3.46 -13.21
C LEU A 406 3.48 -4.04 -14.05
N GLY A 407 4.57 -4.41 -13.39
CA GLY A 407 5.67 -5.15 -13.99
C GLY A 407 5.61 -6.62 -13.59
N GLU A 408 5.59 -7.53 -14.56
CA GLU A 408 5.88 -8.94 -14.30
C GLU A 408 7.39 -9.15 -14.07
N ARG A 409 7.73 -10.19 -13.31
CA ARG A 409 9.11 -10.65 -13.07
C ARG A 409 9.81 -10.93 -14.42
N GLU A 410 11.09 -10.58 -14.51
CA GLU A 410 11.94 -10.72 -15.70
C GLU A 410 11.79 -9.66 -16.80
N GLY A 411 11.06 -8.56 -16.52
CA GLY A 411 11.10 -7.36 -17.38
C GLY A 411 10.40 -7.55 -18.73
N ARG A 412 9.44 -8.45 -18.80
CA ARG A 412 8.55 -8.60 -19.96
C ARG A 412 7.11 -8.50 -19.46
N LEU A 413 6.35 -7.63 -20.12
CA LEU A 413 4.97 -7.20 -19.86
C LEU A 413 4.79 -6.10 -18.81
N LEU A 414 4.63 -4.87 -19.31
CA LEU A 414 3.95 -3.75 -18.63
C LEU A 414 2.47 -3.85 -19.00
N TYR A 415 1.59 -4.11 -18.03
CA TYR A 415 0.18 -3.79 -18.22
C TYR A 415 -0.09 -2.42 -17.62
N LEU A 416 -0.67 -1.54 -18.44
CA LEU A 416 -1.30 -0.31 -17.99
C LEU A 416 -2.74 -0.68 -17.61
N ALA A 417 -3.08 -0.54 -16.34
CA ALA A 417 -4.46 -0.68 -15.88
C ALA A 417 -5.06 0.72 -15.65
N GLY A 418 -6.32 0.90 -16.03
CA GLY A 418 -7.07 2.15 -15.88
C GLY A 418 -8.55 1.94 -15.75
#